data_AF-A0A378MY27-F1
#
_entry.id   AF-A0A378MY27-F1
#
_cell.length_a   1.000
_cell.length_b   1.000
_cell.length_c   1.000
_cell.angle_alpha   90.00
_cell.angle_beta   90.00
_cell.angle_gamma   90.00
#
_symmetry.space_group_name_H-M   'P 1'
#
loop_
_entity.id
_entity.type
_entity.pdbx_description
1 polymer ?
#
loop_
_entity_poly.entity_id
_entity_poly.type
_entity_poly.pdbx_seq_one_letter_code
_entity_poly.pdbx_strand_id
1 'polypeptide(L)' 'MGIMSKSISIFNHKGGIAKTTTAFNVGWSLANQGYQVLLVDLDSQCNLTGLVLGYDQCKEDSDLELFTIIDII' A
#
# COMPACT_ATOMS: atom_id res chain seq x y z
N MET A 1 -8.33 22.03 12.05
CA MET A 1 -9.19 21.11 11.27
C MET A 1 -8.32 19.90 10.97
N GLY A 2 -8.65 18.71 11.50
CA GLY A 2 -7.84 17.52 11.26
C GLY A 2 -7.91 17.10 9.79
N ILE A 3 -6.79 16.65 9.24
CA ILE A 3 -6.77 16.07 7.90
C ILE A 3 -7.47 14.68 8.05
N MET A 4 -8.36 14.30 7.12
CA MET A 4 -9.07 13.01 7.13
C MET A 4 -8.56 12.10 6.01
N SER A 5 -8.01 10.95 6.35
CA SER A 5 -7.55 9.94 5.39
C SER A 5 -8.70 9.11 4.84
N LYS A 6 -8.54 8.61 3.61
CA LYS A 6 -9.43 7.59 3.03
C LYS A 6 -8.73 6.24 3.07
N SER A 7 -9.42 5.20 3.53
CA SER A 7 -8.90 3.82 3.54
C SER A 7 -9.59 2.96 2.47
N ILE A 8 -8.79 2.18 1.75
CA ILE A 8 -9.22 1.25 0.71
C ILE A 8 -8.63 -0.12 1.04
N SER A 9 -9.46 -1.15 1.17
CA SER A 9 -8.97 -2.52 1.40
C SER A 9 -9.19 -3.38 0.17
N ILE A 10 -8.16 -4.15 -0.21
CA ILE A 10 -8.22 -5.15 -1.27
C ILE A 10 -8.19 -6.52 -0.62
N PHE A 11 -9.37 -7.13 -0.54
CA PHE A 11 -9.59 -8.41 0.16
C PHE A 11 -10.09 -9.51 -0.76
N ASN A 12 -9.56 -10.72 -0.61
CA ASN A 12 -10.12 -11.95 -1.18
C ASN A 12 -9.48 -13.19 -0.53
N HIS A 13 -10.31 -14.18 -0.16
CA HIS A 13 -9.87 -15.47 0.37
C HIS A 13 -9.06 -16.35 -0.61
N LYS A 14 -9.09 -16.06 -1.92
CA LYS A 14 -8.36 -16.82 -2.94
C LYS A 14 -6.97 -16.23 -3.19
N GLY A 15 -5.95 -17.09 -3.15
CA GLY A 15 -4.58 -16.77 -3.58
C GLY A 15 -4.48 -16.63 -5.11
N GLY A 16 -3.50 -15.85 -5.59
CA GLY A 16 -3.21 -15.74 -7.03
C GLY A 16 -4.22 -14.97 -7.86
N ILE A 17 -5.08 -14.15 -7.24
CA ILE A 17 -6.11 -13.33 -7.94
C ILE A 17 -5.70 -11.86 -8.14
N ALA A 18 -4.40 -11.55 -8.06
CA ALA A 18 -3.82 -10.22 -8.29
C ALA A 18 -4.17 -9.13 -7.25
N LYS A 19 -4.50 -9.49 -6.00
CA LYS A 19 -4.71 -8.52 -4.90
C LYS A 19 -3.52 -7.57 -4.73
N THR A 20 -2.33 -8.13 -4.54
CA THR A 20 -1.07 -7.41 -4.37
C THR A 20 -0.76 -6.50 -5.55
N THR A 21 -0.89 -7.03 -6.77
CA THR A 21 -0.69 -6.27 -7.99
C THR A 21 -1.68 -5.11 -8.11
N THR A 22 -2.94 -5.32 -7.70
CA THR A 22 -3.96 -4.27 -7.71
C THR A 22 -3.64 -3.19 -6.68
N ALA A 23 -3.28 -3.57 -5.45
CA ALA A 23 -2.94 -2.62 -4.38
C ALA A 23 -1.75 -1.74 -4.77
N PHE A 24 -0.70 -2.35 -5.32
CA PHE A 24 0.47 -1.63 -5.82
C PHE A 24 0.09 -0.63 -6.93
N ASN A 25 -0.61 -1.06 -7.97
CA ASN A 25 -0.93 -0.19 -9.11
C ASN A 25 -1.92 0.93 -8.75
N VAL A 26 -2.89 0.66 -7.87
CA VAL A 26 -3.81 1.70 -7.36
C VAL A 26 -3.04 2.71 -6.52
N GLY A 27 -2.18 2.27 -5.61
CA GLY A 27 -1.34 3.15 -4.81
C GLY A 27 -0.40 4.00 -5.65
N TRP A 28 0.27 3.38 -6.63
CA TRP A 28 1.14 4.08 -7.58
C TRP A 28 0.38 5.13 -8.42
N SER A 29 -0.81 4.79 -8.91
CA SER A 29 -1.65 5.71 -9.68
C SER A 29 -2.11 6.91 -8.84
N LEU A 30 -2.50 6.68 -7.58
CA LEU A 30 -2.88 7.74 -6.65
C LEU A 30 -1.67 8.64 -6.30
N ALA A 31 -0.50 8.05 -6.06
CA ALA A 31 0.73 8.80 -5.83
C ALA A 31 1.08 9.69 -7.05
N ASN A 32 0.97 9.15 -8.28
CA ASN A 32 1.17 9.92 -9.51
C ASN A 32 0.16 11.05 -9.72
N GLN A 33 -1.02 10.96 -9.11
CA GLN A 33 -2.02 12.03 -9.09
C GLN A 33 -1.77 13.07 -7.99
N GLY A 34 -0.67 12.95 -7.23
CA GLY A 34 -0.29 13.88 -6.17
C GLY A 34 -0.89 13.57 -4.80
N TYR A 35 -1.55 12.43 -4.62
CA TYR A 35 -2.02 12.01 -3.31
C TYR A 35 -0.85 11.45 -2.48
N GLN A 36 -0.83 11.81 -1.20
CA GLN A 36 -0.03 11.11 -0.21
C GLN A 36 -0.64 9.71 -0.02
N VAL A 37 0.12 8.64 -0.25
CA VAL A 37 -0.34 7.25 -0.18
C VAL A 37 0.51 6.44 0.80
N LEU A 38 -0.17 5.71 1.68
CA LEU A 38 0.41 4.70 2.57
C LEU A 38 -0.07 3.32 2.11
N LEU A 39 0.86 2.48 1.69
CA LEU A 39 0.60 1.07 1.41
C LEU A 39 0.83 0.26 2.68
N VAL A 40 -0.11 -0.61 3.05
CA VAL A 40 -0.02 -1.49 4.21
C VAL A 40 -0.15 -2.94 3.76
N ASP A 41 0.87 -3.72 4.09
CA ASP A 41 0.92 -5.15 3.79
C ASP A 41 0.50 -5.94 5.03
N LEU A 42 -0.72 -6.50 5.02
CA LEU A 42 -1.20 -7.39 6.07
C LEU A 42 -1.23 -8.86 5.62
N ASP A 43 -0.61 -9.18 4.48
CA ASP A 43 -0.43 -10.56 4.02
C ASP A 43 0.88 -11.13 4.59
N SER A 44 0.79 -12.27 5.29
CA SER A 44 1.95 -12.99 5.84
C SER A 44 3.03 -13.35 4.82
N GLN A 45 2.73 -13.36 3.53
CA GLN A 45 3.71 -13.62 2.46
C GLN A 45 4.56 -12.40 2.11
N CYS A 46 4.20 -11.21 2.61
CA CYS A 46 4.92 -9.95 2.40
C CYS A 46 5.12 -9.58 0.91
N ASN A 47 4.23 -10.05 0.03
CA ASN A 47 4.37 -9.87 -1.41
C ASN A 47 4.31 -8.39 -1.83
N LEU A 48 3.56 -7.54 -1.10
CA LEU A 48 3.50 -6.09 -1.41
C LEU A 48 4.78 -5.41 -0.97
N THR A 49 5.26 -5.74 0.23
CA THR A 49 6.51 -5.20 0.79
C THR A 49 7.68 -5.47 -0.16
N GLY A 50 7.84 -6.73 -0.60
CA GLY A 50 8.90 -7.10 -1.54
C GLY A 50 8.77 -6.43 -2.91
N LEU A 51 7.53 -6.18 -3.37
CA LEU A 51 7.28 -5.47 -4.63
C LEU A 51 7.64 -3.98 -4.55
N VAL A 52 7.38 -3.32 -3.42
CA VAL A 52 7.60 -1.87 -3.24
C VAL A 52 9.06 -1.54 -2.95
N LEU A 53 9.68 -2.26 -2.00
CA LEU A 53 11.03 -1.96 -1.55
C LEU A 53 12.12 -2.65 -2.38
N GLY A 54 11.74 -3.66 -3.15
CA GLY A 54 12.69 -4.66 -3.65
C GLY A 54 13.16 -5.57 -2.52
N TYR A 55 13.65 -6.75 -2.88
CA TYR A 55 14.07 -7.76 -1.89
C TYR A 55 15.29 -7.35 -1.04
N ASP A 56 16.00 -6.28 -1.41
CA ASP A 56 17.30 -5.90 -0.83
C ASP A 56 17.29 -4.58 -0.02
N GLN A 57 16.15 -3.92 0.19
CA GLN A 57 16.14 -2.61 0.86
C GLN A 57 15.08 -2.51 1.95
N CYS A 58 15.51 -2.16 3.17
CA CYS A 58 14.65 -1.64 4.22
C CYS A 58 15.38 -0.43 4.84
N LYS A 59 14.86 0.79 4.66
CA LYS A 59 15.25 1.97 5.44
C LYS A 59 13.98 2.63 5.97
N GLU A 60 14.00 2.99 7.25
CA GLU A 60 12.92 3.72 7.91
C GLU A 60 13.09 5.21 7.61
N ASP A 61 12.09 5.84 6.99
CA ASP A 61 11.95 7.29 6.94
C ASP A 61 10.72 7.70 7.76
N SER A 62 10.91 8.70 8.61
CA SER A 62 9.97 9.13 9.64
C SER A 62 9.47 10.55 9.35
N ASP A 63 8.56 10.68 8.40
CA ASP A 63 7.71 11.86 8.22
C ASP A 63 6.37 11.43 7.62
N LEU A 64 5.37 11.21 8.49
CA LEU A 64 4.06 10.71 8.09
C LEU A 64 3.00 11.84 8.14
N GLU A 65 2.79 12.54 7.01
CA GLU A 65 1.68 13.47 6.78
C GLU A 65 0.46 12.77 6.17
N LEU A 66 -0.74 13.03 6.67
CA LEU A 66 -1.98 12.33 6.32
C LEU A 66 -2.10 11.72 4.88
N PHE A 67 -2.31 10.40 4.82
CA PHE A 67 -2.27 9.58 3.60
C PHE A 67 -3.58 8.89 3.24
N THR A 68 -3.74 8.51 1.97
CA THR A 68 -4.67 7.44 1.56
C THR A 68 -4.08 6.09 1.93
N ILE A 69 -4.81 5.28 2.68
CA ILE A 69 -4.34 3.98 3.15
C ILE A 69 -4.85 2.89 2.21
N ILE A 70 -3.96 2.03 1.70
CA ILE A 70 -4.32 0.85 0.92
C ILE A 70 -3.83 -0.40 1.64
N ASP A 71 -4.77 -1.23 2.11
CA ASP A 71 -4.48 -2.46 2.84
C ASP A 71 -4.76 -3.69 1.96
N ILE A 72 -3.89 -4.70 2.03
CA ILE A 72 -4.19 -6.04 1.47
C ILE A 72 -4.57 -6.99 2.60
N ILE A 73 -5.70 -7.69 2.44
CA ILE A 73 -6.18 -8.71 3.37
C ILE A 73 -6.49 -10.01 2.62
#